data_AF-A0A2D6P854-F1
#
_entry.id   AF-A0A2D6P854-F1
#
_cell.length_a   1.000
_cell.length_b   1.000
_cell.length_c   1.000
_cell.angle_alpha   90.00
_cell.angle_beta   90.00
_cell.angle_gamma   90.00
#
_symmetry.space_group_name_H-M   'P 1'
#
loop_
_entity.id
_entity.type
_entity.pdbx_description
1 polymer ?
#
loop_
_entity_poly.entity_id
_entity_poly.type
_entity_poly.pdbx_seq_one_letter_code
_entity_poly.pdbx_strand_id
1 'polypeptide(L)' 'MSNQLKENADSVCFRIQSFMMEARNNPAPVLHMNGDGLVLEYNDAETGHKRFEKISGVKKNNS' A
#
# COMPACT_ATOMS: atom_id res chain seq x y z
N MET A 1 -18.08 6.00 -11.11
CA MET A 1 -17.96 4.89 -10.14
C MET A 1 -17.06 5.36 -9.00
N SER A 2 -17.56 5.43 -7.77
CA SER A 2 -16.73 5.78 -6.61
C SER A 2 -15.96 4.55 -6.15
N ASN A 3 -14.65 4.54 -6.35
CA ASN A 3 -13.78 3.49 -5.82
C ASN A 3 -13.59 3.72 -4.32
N GLN A 4 -14.16 2.85 -3.49
CA GLN A 4 -13.97 2.89 -2.03
C GLN A 4 -13.04 1.76 -1.61
N LEU A 5 -12.09 2.03 -0.71
CA LEU A 5 -11.26 0.97 -0.14
C LEU A 5 -12.13 0.00 0.69
N LYS A 6 -11.73 -1.28 0.72
CA LYS A 6 -12.42 -2.33 1.48
C LYS A 6 -12.24 -2.15 2.99
N GLU A 7 -11.11 -1.56 3.39
CA GLU A 7 -10.76 -1.30 4.78
C GLU A 7 -11.06 0.15 5.19
N ASN A 8 -11.17 0.40 6.49
CA ASN A 8 -11.30 1.75 7.02
C ASN A 8 -9.99 2.55 6.82
N ALA A 9 -10.11 3.88 6.78
CA ALA A 9 -8.97 4.76 6.51
C ALA A 9 -7.86 4.61 7.57
N ASP A 10 -8.22 4.47 8.84
CA ASP A 10 -7.26 4.39 9.95
C ASP A 10 -6.37 3.15 9.84
N SER A 11 -6.94 1.98 9.52
CA SER A 11 -6.21 0.73 9.31
C SER A 11 -5.28 0.83 8.10
N VAL A 12 -5.74 1.45 7.01
CA VAL A 12 -4.92 1.67 5.82
C VAL A 12 -3.73 2.58 6.14
N CYS A 13 -3.97 3.69 6.83
CA CYS A 13 -2.92 4.61 7.27
C CYS A 13 -1.91 3.94 8.19
N PHE A 14 -2.37 3.14 9.16
CA PHE A 14 -1.50 2.40 10.08
C PHE A 14 -0.59 1.44 9.33
N ARG A 15 -1.14 0.64 8.39
CA ARG A 15 -0.35 -0.30 7.59
C ARG A 15 0.70 0.41 6.74
N ILE A 16 0.34 1.53 6.10
CA ILE A 16 1.31 2.33 5.33
C ILE A 16 2.44 2.80 6.23
N GLN A 17 2.12 3.31 7.42
CA GLN A 17 3.12 3.79 8.37
C GLN A 17 4.07 2.67 8.80
N SER A 18 3.55 1.47 9.14
CA SER A 18 4.38 0.33 9.53
C SER A 18 5.39 -0.04 8.45
N PHE A 19 4.96 -0.18 7.20
CA PHE A 19 5.87 -0.53 6.11
C PHE A 19 6.86 0.58 5.77
N MET A 20 6.48 1.84 5.94
CA MET A 20 7.42 2.96 5.75
C MET A 20 8.55 2.96 6.78
N MET A 21 8.31 2.50 8.01
CA MET A 21 9.37 2.37 9.01
C MET A 21 10.34 1.21 8.70
N GLU A 22 9.84 0.14 8.08
CA GLU A 22 10.64 -1.03 7.70
C GLU A 22 11.33 -0.88 6.34
N ALA A 23 11.03 0.19 5.60
CA ALA A 23 11.57 0.42 4.29
C ALA A 23 12.92 1.17 4.34
N ARG A 24 13.76 0.96 3.33
CA ARG A 24 14.89 1.84 3.06
C ARG A 24 14.41 3.22 2.62
N ASN A 25 15.14 4.24 3.07
CA ASN A 25 14.89 5.64 2.67
C ASN A 25 15.33 5.94 1.23
N ASN A 26 16.21 5.12 0.64
CA ASN A 26 16.68 5.28 -0.72
C ASN A 26 16.81 3.91 -1.44
N PRO A 27 16.08 3.67 -2.54
CA PRO A 27 15.00 4.52 -3.09
C PRO A 27 13.83 4.63 -2.11
N ALA A 28 13.15 5.79 -2.13
CA ALA A 28 11.99 6.02 -1.29
C ALA A 28 10.83 5.08 -1.68
N PRO A 29 10.02 4.60 -0.72
CA PRO A 29 8.84 3.81 -1.02
C PRO A 29 7.83 4.55 -1.89
N VAL A 30 7.10 3.82 -2.73
CA VAL A 30 6.11 4.36 -3.67
C VAL A 30 4.75 3.71 -3.43
N LEU A 31 3.73 4.54 -3.27
CA LEU A 31 2.35 4.07 -3.11
C LEU A 31 1.66 4.07 -4.48
N HIS A 32 1.20 2.89 -4.91
CA HIS A 32 0.50 2.67 -6.17
C HIS A 32 -0.99 2.39 -5.91
N MET A 33 -1.87 2.99 -6.71
CA MET A 33 -3.31 2.71 -6.65
C MET A 33 -3.84 2.43 -8.06
N ASN A 34 -4.67 1.40 -8.19
CA ASN A 34 -5.39 1.09 -9.43
C ASN A 34 -6.85 0.69 -9.13
N GLY A 35 -7.58 0.23 -10.15
CA GLY A 35 -8.98 -0.19 -10.02
C GLY A 35 -9.22 -1.42 -9.13
N ASP A 36 -8.16 -2.14 -8.72
CA ASP A 36 -8.23 -3.34 -7.91
C ASP A 36 -7.77 -3.12 -6.45
N GLY A 37 -6.93 -2.11 -6.21
CA GLY A 37 -6.41 -1.86 -4.86
C GLY A 37 -5.34 -0.79 -4.74
N LEU A 38 -4.86 -0.68 -3.50
CA LEU A 38 -3.72 0.08 -3.05
C LEU A 38 -2.57 -0.89 -2.77
N VAL A 39 -1.41 -0.65 -3.38
CA VAL A 39 -0.19 -1.45 -3.27
C VAL A 39 0.97 -0.55 -2.90
N LEU A 40 1.79 -0.96 -1.93
CA LEU A 40 3.02 -0.27 -1.58
C LEU A 40 4.22 -1.00 -2.19
N GLU A 41 5.02 -0.28 -2.96
CA GLU A 41 6.34 -0.70 -3.41
C GLU A 41 7.39 -0.11 -2.46
N TYR A 42 8.28 -0.95 -1.93
CA TYR A 42 9.38 -0.49 -1.06
C TYR A 42 10.56 -1.44 -1.12
N ASN A 43 11.73 -0.98 -0.71
CA ASN A 43 12.88 -1.86 -0.48
C ASN A 43 12.99 -2.18 1.01
N ASP A 44 13.07 -3.46 1.35
CA ASP A 44 13.24 -3.95 2.71
C ASP A 44 14.52 -3.36 3.36
N ALA A 45 14.43 -2.84 4.58
CA ALA A 45 15.56 -2.17 5.24
C ALA A 45 16.78 -3.08 5.38
N GLU A 46 16.57 -4.32 5.81
CA GLU A 46 17.63 -5.29 6.11
C GLU A 46 18.28 -5.83 4.84
N THR A 47 17.46 -6.37 3.93
CA THR A 47 17.94 -7.09 2.75
C THR A 47 18.15 -6.19 1.53
N GLY A 48 17.49 -5.03 1.49
CA GLY A 48 17.50 -4.12 0.34
C GLY A 48 16.69 -4.63 -0.86
N HIS A 49 15.99 -5.76 -0.74
CA HIS A 49 15.18 -6.32 -1.81
C HIS A 49 13.88 -5.55 -2.00
N LYS A 50 13.50 -5.36 -3.27
CA LYS A 50 12.22 -4.77 -3.63
C LYS A 50 11.07 -5.69 -3.22
N ARG A 51 10.06 -5.13 -2.57
CA ARG A 51 8.83 -5.78 -2.15
C ARG A 51 7.62 -5.00 -2.66
N PHE A 52 6.53 -5.75 -2.88
CA PHE A 52 5.23 -5.24 -3.26
C PHE A 52 4.20 -5.78 -2.28
N GLU A 53 3.55 -4.90 -1.54
CA GLU A 53 2.61 -5.30 -0.50
C GLU A 53 1.22 -4.72 -0.77
N LYS A 54 0.18 -5.56 -0.70
CA LYS A 54 -1.18 -5.10 -0.95
C LYS A 54 -1.79 -4.53 0.33
N ILE A 55 -1.86 -3.20 0.38
CA ILE A 55 -2.37 -2.47 1.55
C ILE A 55 -3.89 -2.54 1.62
N SER A 56 -4.60 -2.41 0.50
CA SER A 56 -6.05 -2.57 0.49
C SER A 56 -6.61 -2.95 -0.87
N GLY A 57 -7.77 -3.60 -0.90
CA GLY A 57 -8.54 -3.80 -2.13
C GLY A 57 -9.58 -2.69 -2.34
N VAL A 58 -10.03 -2.48 -3.59
CA VAL A 58 -11.18 -1.61 -3.87
C VAL A 58 -12.49 -2.42 -3.82
N LYS A 59 -13.54 -1.87 -3.21
CA LYS A 59 -14.93 -2.33 -3.38
C LYS A 59 -15.41 -1.87 -4.75
N LYS A 60 -15.58 -2.83 -5.67
CA LYS A 60 -16.27 -2.59 -6.94
C LYS A 60 -17.78 -2.63 -6.66
N ASN A 61 -18.43 -1.47 -6.70
CA ASN A 61 -19.90 -1.43 -6.82
C ASN A 61 -20.23 -1.82 -8.25
N ASN A 62 -20.51 -3.11 -8.48
CA ASN A 62 -21.17 -3.55 -9.70
C ASN A 62 -22.64 -3.17 -9.56
N SER A 63 -22.95 -1.91 -9.89
CA SER A 63 -24.34 -1.47 -10.14
C SER A 63 -24.84 -2.06 -11.45
#